data_AF-A0A2L1UXJ3-F1
#
_entry.id   AF-A0A2L1UXJ3-F1
#
_cell.length_a   1.000
_cell.length_b   1.000
_cell.length_c   1.000
_cell.angle_alpha   90.00
_cell.angle_beta   90.00
_cell.angle_gamma   90.00
#
_symmetry.space_group_name_H-M   'P 1'
#
loop_
_entity.id
_entity.type
_entity.pdbx_description
1 polymer ?
#
loop_
_entity_poly.entity_id
_entity_poly.type
_entity_poly.pdbx_seq_one_letter_code
_entity_poly.pdbx_strand_id
1 'polypeptide(L)' 'MRESGQIFEEACRMVGECCLMLAQNCEEVSRRRIVFCLERAQEEALDFHGEPNSALQLAIKHIKGL' A
#
# COMPACT_ATOMS: atom_id res chain seq x y z
N MET A 1 4.49 -16.48 -14.19
CA MET A 1 3.08 -16.14 -13.92
C MET A 1 2.64 -16.31 -12.46
N ARG A 2 3.43 -16.89 -11.53
CA ARG A 2 3.06 -16.98 -10.10
C ARG A 2 3.45 -15.74 -9.26
N GLU A 3 4.62 -15.16 -9.50
CA GLU A 3 5.10 -13.97 -8.74
C GLU A 3 4.18 -12.75 -8.90
N SER A 4 3.70 -12.49 -10.11
CA SER A 4 2.78 -11.39 -10.38
C SER A 4 1.45 -11.50 -9.61
N GLY A 5 0.97 -12.74 -9.37
CA GLY A 5 -0.23 -12.97 -8.57
C GLY A 5 0.02 -12.70 -7.09
N GLN A 6 1.16 -13.13 -6.56
CA GLN A 6 1.53 -12.90 -5.16
C GLN A 6 1.73 -11.42 -4.85
N ILE A 7 2.40 -10.66 -5.74
CA ILE A 7 2.58 -9.22 -5.57
C ILE A 7 1.22 -8.50 -5.59
N PHE A 8 0.29 -8.93 -6.44
CA PHE A 8 -1.06 -8.34 -6.49
C PHE A 8 -1.87 -8.65 -5.23
N GLU A 9 -1.86 -9.89 -4.75
CA GLU A 9 -2.53 -10.28 -3.50
C GLU A 9 -2.00 -9.50 -2.30
N GLU A 10 -0.67 -9.33 -2.22
CA GLU A 10 -0.03 -8.55 -1.17
C GLU A 10 -0.38 -7.06 -1.28
N ALA A 11 -0.42 -6.51 -2.49
CA ALA A 11 -0.86 -5.14 -2.73
C ALA A 11 -2.31 -4.93 -2.24
N CYS A 12 -3.22 -5.86 -2.56
CA CYS A 12 -4.60 -5.82 -2.06
C CYS A 12 -4.66 -5.91 -0.53
N ARG A 13 -3.84 -6.75 0.09
CA ARG A 13 -3.75 -6.88 1.54
C ARG A 13 -3.31 -5.57 2.20
N MET A 14 -2.23 -4.95 1.72
CA MET A 14 -1.72 -3.69 2.25
C MET A 14 -2.75 -2.55 2.14
N VAL A 15 -3.52 -2.50 1.05
CA VAL A 15 -4.65 -1.56 0.91
C VAL A 15 -5.71 -1.83 1.97
N GLY A 16 -6.06 -3.10 2.19
CA GLY A 16 -7.01 -3.51 3.23
C GLY A 16 -6.56 -3.11 4.64
N GLU A 17 -5.27 -3.29 4.95
CA GLU A 17 -4.68 -2.89 6.24
C GLU A 17 -4.72 -1.37 6.44
N CYS A 18 -4.43 -0.58 5.40
CA CYS A 18 -4.58 0.87 5.46
C CYS A 18 -6.04 1.29 5.74
N CYS A 19 -7.00 0.67 5.04
CA CYS A 19 -8.42 0.91 5.29
C CYS A 19 -8.83 0.55 6.72
N LEU A 20 -8.36 -0.59 7.23
CA LEU A 20 -8.65 -1.04 8.59
C LEU A 20 -8.07 -0.09 9.63
N MET A 21 -6.81 0.33 9.47
CA MET A 21 -6.15 1.28 10.38
C MET A 21 -6.90 2.61 10.43
N LEU A 22 -7.25 3.18 9.27
CA LEU A 22 -8.03 4.42 9.21
C LEU A 22 -9.39 4.25 9.90
N ALA A 23 -10.11 3.17 9.62
CA ALA A 23 -11.40 2.90 10.23
C ALA A 23 -11.31 2.74 11.76
N GLN A 24 -10.28 2.05 12.26
CA GLN A 24 -10.04 1.87 13.70
C GLN A 24 -9.74 3.20 14.41
N ASN A 25 -9.13 4.16 13.72
CA ASN A 25 -8.85 5.49 14.25
C ASN A 25 -10.03 6.48 14.10
N CYS A 26 -11.21 6.01 13.67
CA CYS A 26 -12.36 6.86 13.32
C CYS A 26 -12.04 7.91 12.24
N GLU A 27 -11.10 7.58 11.36
CA GLU A 27 -10.63 8.44 10.29
C GLU A 27 -11.39 8.15 8.98
N GLU A 28 -11.59 9.18 8.17
CA GLU A 28 -12.18 9.02 6.83
C GLU A 28 -11.35 8.04 5.98
N VAL A 29 -12.00 7.03 5.41
CA VAL A 29 -11.37 6.15 4.42
C VAL A 29 -11.55 6.78 3.04
N SER A 30 -10.49 7.43 2.54
CA SER A 30 -10.46 8.02 1.19
C SER A 30 -9.22 7.59 0.42
N ARG A 31 -9.30 7.59 -0.92
CA ARG A 31 -8.17 7.20 -1.79
C ARG A 31 -6.89 7.96 -1.45
N ARG A 32 -7.01 9.27 -1.19
CA ARG A 32 -5.87 10.13 -0.83
C ARG A 32 -5.20 9.67 0.46
N ARG A 33 -5.98 9.29 1.47
CA ARG A 33 -5.45 8.84 2.77
C ARG A 33 -4.82 7.45 2.68
N ILE A 34 -5.45 6.54 1.92
CA ILE A 34 -4.86 5.23 1.66
C ILE A 34 -3.52 5.38 0.94
N VAL A 35 -3.46 6.21 -0.11
CA VAL A 35 -2.19 6.50 -0.82
C VAL A 35 -1.14 7.05 0.15
N PHE A 36 -1.49 7.99 1.01
CA PHE A 36 -0.56 8.55 1.98
C PHE A 36 -0.01 7.48 2.94
N CYS A 37 -0.86 6.58 3.45
CA CYS A 37 -0.41 5.47 4.31
C CYS A 37 0.56 4.53 3.57
N LEU A 38 0.26 4.20 2.31
CA LEU A 38 1.11 3.34 1.49
C LEU A 38 2.44 4.01 1.12
N GLU A 39 2.45 5.31 0.82
CA GLU A 39 3.67 6.08 0.56
C GLU A 39 4.58 6.11 1.79
N ARG A 40 4.00 6.32 2.97
CA ARG A 40 4.76 6.24 4.23
C ARG A 40 5.34 4.84 4.48
N ALA A 41 4.55 3.78 4.28
CA ALA A 41 5.04 2.41 4.38
C ALA A 41 6.16 2.13 3.36
N GLN A 42 6.11 2.77 2.18
CA GLN A 42 7.10 2.63 1.13
C GLN A 42 8.42 3.34 1.47
N GLU A 43 8.35 4.50 2.12
CA GLU A 43 9.51 5.18 2.71
C GLU A 43 10.17 4.31 3.78
N GLU A 44 9.38 3.79 4.73
CA GLU A 44 9.89 2.92 5.80
C GLU A 44 10.52 1.62 5.26
N ALA A 45 9.92 1.02 4.24
CA ALA A 45 10.48 -0.16 3.58
C ALA A 45 11.82 0.14 2.90
N LEU A 46 11.95 1.30 2.23
CA LEU A 46 13.20 1.72 1.60
C LEU A 46 14.30 1.97 2.64
N ASP A 47 13.96 2.63 3.74
CA ASP A 47 14.90 2.91 4.82
C ASP A 47 15.41 1.62 5.50
N PHE A 48 14.54 0.62 5.67
CA PHE A 48 14.88 -0.62 6.35
C PHE A 48 15.55 -1.67 5.45
N HIS A 49 15.09 -1.82 4.21
CA HIS A 49 15.53 -2.87 3.29
C HIS A 49 16.51 -2.37 2.21
N GLY A 50 16.64 -1.05 2.02
CA GLY A 50 17.48 -0.45 0.98
C GLY A 50 16.89 -0.52 -0.43
N GLU A 51 15.70 -1.11 -0.60
CA GLU A 51 15.01 -1.19 -1.89
C GLU A 51 13.49 -0.99 -1.74
N PRO A 52 12.81 -0.51 -2.80
CA PRO A 52 11.36 -0.34 -2.76
C PRO A 52 10.57 -1.67 -2.70
N ASN A 53 9.44 -1.68 -2.00
CA ASN A 53 8.55 -2.83 -1.98
C ASN A 53 7.64 -2.83 -3.22
N SER A 54 7.75 -3.88 -4.04
CA SER A 54 7.00 -3.98 -5.31
C SER A 54 5.47 -3.99 -5.11
N ALA A 55 4.97 -4.55 -4.01
CA ALA A 55 3.54 -4.60 -3.72
C ALA A 55 3.00 -3.22 -3.31
N LEU A 56 3.75 -2.46 -2.51
CA LEU A 56 3.41 -1.07 -2.18
C LEU A 56 3.41 -0.18 -3.43
N GLN A 57 4.42 -0.31 -4.29
CA GLN A 57 4.46 0.43 -5.57
C GLN A 57 3.24 0.11 -6.45
N LEU A 58 2.87 -1.16 -6.56
CA LEU A 58 1.71 -1.60 -7.33
C LEU A 58 0.40 -1.04 -6.75
N ALA A 59 0.22 -1.09 -5.42
CA ALA A 59 -0.95 -0.56 -4.74
C ALA A 59 -1.11 0.96 -4.94
N ILE A 60 -0.03 1.72 -4.76
CA ILE A 60 0.00 3.18 -4.95
C ILE A 60 -0.37 3.53 -6.39
N LYS A 61 0.25 2.84 -7.37
CA LYS A 61 0.00 3.04 -8.79
C LYS A 61 -1.49 2.83 -9.12
N HIS A 62 -2.07 1.71 -8.67
CA HIS A 62 -3.47 1.40 -8.92
C HIS A 62 -4.44 2.41 -8.29
N ILE A 63 -4.20 2.88 -7.06
CA ILE A 63 -5.10 3.83 -6.40
C ILE A 63 -5.00 5.23 -7.01
N LYS A 64 -3.79 5.65 -7.41
CA LYS A 64 -3.58 6.91 -8.13
C LYS A 64 -4.10 6.88 -9.57
N GLY A 65 -4.33 5.70 -10.15
CA GLY A 65 -4.74 5.53 -11.54
C GLY A 65 -3.61 5.82 -12.53
N LEU A 66 -2.35 5.52 -12.14
CA LEU A 66 -1.14 5.68 -12.94
C LEU A 66 -0.72 4.37 -13.63
#